data_AF-A0A1Q7R7V8-F1
#
_entry.id   AF-A0A1Q7R7V8-F1
#
_cell.length_a   1.000
_cell.length_b   1.000
_cell.length_c   1.000
_cell.angle_alpha   90.00
_cell.angle_beta   90.00
_cell.angle_gamma   90.00
#
_symmetry.space_group_name_H-M   'P 1'
#
loop_
_entity.id
_entity.type
_entity.pdbx_description
1 polymer ?
#
loop_
_entity_poly.entity_id
_entity_poly.type
_entity_poly.pdbx_seq_one_letter_code
_entity_poly.pdbx_strand_id
1 'polypeptide(L)'
;MGASKFILLTDVPGVLAAGVDDSPISTLRAGEARRLIGDGVISRGMIPKVEACLAALSAGVPTAHIIGAAQPHALLVELFTEEGVGTMIVP
;
A
#
# COMPACT_ATOMS: atom_id res chain seq x y z
N MET A 1 7.84 6.25 -17.49
CA MET A 1 7.71 4.77 -17.47
C MET A 1 6.22 4.45 -17.39
N GLY A 2 5.64 3.70 -18.33
CA GLY A 2 4.20 3.40 -18.41
C GLY A 2 3.84 2.08 -17.74
N ALA A 3 4.14 1.92 -16.45
CA ALA A 3 3.80 0.70 -15.71
C ALA A 3 2.32 0.69 -15.30
N SER A 4 1.68 -0.47 -15.36
CA SER A 4 0.27 -0.62 -14.95
C SER A 4 0.07 -0.65 -13.43
N LYS A 5 1.09 -1.12 -12.69
CA LYS A 5 1.10 -1.22 -11.23
C LYS A 5 2.52 -0.95 -10.70
N PHE A 6 2.62 -0.22 -9.60
CA PHE A 6 3.85 -0.12 -8.80
C PHE A 6 3.68 -0.96 -7.55
N ILE A 7 4.62 -1.85 -7.24
CA ILE A 7 4.49 -2.78 -6.12
C ILE A 7 5.71 -2.66 -5.21
N LEU A 8 5.47 -2.45 -3.93
CA LEU A 8 6.48 -2.41 -2.88
C LEU A 8 6.28 -3.60 -1.95
N LEU A 9 7.22 -4.53 -1.99
CA LEU A 9 7.29 -5.68 -1.08
C LEU A 9 7.94 -5.26 0.25
N THR A 10 7.33 -5.67 1.36
CA THR A 10 7.74 -5.25 2.70
C THR A 10 7.60 -6.39 3.71
N ASP A 11 8.23 -6.23 4.87
CA ASP A 11 8.17 -7.12 6.04
C ASP A 11 6.94 -6.95 6.94
N VAL A 12 5.98 -6.10 6.55
CA VAL A 12 4.72 -5.86 7.28
C VAL A 12 3.52 -6.10 6.35
N PRO A 13 2.33 -6.47 6.85
CA PRO A 13 1.20 -6.83 5.99
C PRO A 13 0.75 -5.73 5.01
N GLY A 14 0.85 -4.47 5.43
CA GLY A 14 0.44 -3.30 4.66
C GLY A 14 0.35 -2.07 5.57
N VAL A 15 -0.52 -1.12 5.22
CA VAL A 15 -0.88 0.00 6.11
C VAL A 15 -1.96 -0.48 7.06
N LEU A 16 -1.69 -0.51 8.37
CA LEU A 16 -2.64 -0.98 9.38
C LEU A 16 -3.58 0.14 9.84
N ALA A 17 -4.84 -0.20 10.11
CA ALA A 17 -5.78 0.71 10.78
C ALA A 17 -5.51 0.75 12.29
N ALA A 18 -5.54 1.93 12.89
CA ALA A 18 -5.34 2.04 14.33
C ALA A 18 -6.51 1.38 15.09
N GLY A 19 -6.21 0.42 15.97
CA GLY A 19 -7.13 -0.05 17.02
C GLY A 19 -8.21 -1.06 16.60
N VAL A 20 -8.07 -1.73 15.45
CA VAL A 20 -9.03 -2.78 15.02
C VAL A 20 -8.40 -4.16 15.18
N ASP A 21 -7.39 -4.47 14.36
CA ASP A 21 -6.65 -5.73 14.29
C ASP A 21 -5.35 -5.52 13.50
N ASP A 22 -4.52 -6.56 13.36
CA ASP A 22 -3.29 -6.53 12.53
C ASP A 22 -3.58 -6.65 11.02
N SER A 23 -4.83 -6.43 10.59
CA SER A 23 -5.22 -6.50 9.19
C SER A 23 -4.87 -5.19 8.45
N PRO A 24 -4.31 -5.26 7.24
CA PRO A 24 -4.04 -4.06 6.45
C PRO A 24 -5.34 -3.45 5.92
N ILE A 25 -5.34 -2.13 5.79
CA ILE A 25 -6.34 -1.40 5.00
C ILE A 25 -6.19 -1.86 3.55
N SER A 26 -7.22 -2.48 2.99
CA SER A 26 -7.18 -3.05 1.64
C SER A 26 -7.00 -2.00 0.55
N THR A 27 -7.64 -0.84 0.68
CA THR A 27 -7.56 0.25 -0.30
C THR A 27 -7.54 1.63 0.37
N LEU A 28 -6.65 2.50 -0.12
CA LEU A 28 -6.58 3.92 0.23
C LEU A 28 -6.60 4.78 -1.02
N ARG A 29 -7.30 5.91 -0.97
CA ARG A 29 -7.08 7.01 -1.92
C ARG A 29 -5.82 7.78 -1.53
N ALA A 30 -5.15 8.39 -2.51
CA ALA A 30 -3.93 9.15 -2.24
C ALA A 30 -4.16 10.30 -1.24
N GLY A 31 -5.35 10.91 -1.25
CA GLY A 31 -5.75 11.90 -0.26
C GLY A 31 -5.85 11.34 1.16
N GLU A 32 -6.38 10.12 1.31
CA GLU A 32 -6.51 9.44 2.61
C GLU A 32 -5.14 9.02 3.14
N ALA A 33 -4.28 8.49 2.27
CA ALA A 33 -2.91 8.16 2.63
C ALA A 33 -2.14 9.38 3.17
N ARG A 34 -2.28 10.55 2.53
CA ARG A 34 -1.68 11.81 3.02
C ARG A 34 -2.28 12.24 4.37
N ARG A 35 -3.60 12.12 4.54
CA ARG A 35 -4.26 12.42 5.81
C ARG A 35 -3.74 11.51 6.94
N LEU A 36 -3.64 10.21 6.69
CA LEU A 36 -3.14 9.24 7.67
C LEU A 36 -1.67 9.48 8.07
N ILE A 37 -0.84 10.02 7.17
CA ILE A 37 0.51 10.52 7.52
C ILE A 37 0.40 11.73 8.45
N GLY A 38 -0.45 12.71 8.11
CA GLY A 38 -0.66 13.91 8.94
C GLY A 38 -1.24 13.63 10.32
N ASP A 39 -2.14 12.64 10.42
CA ASP A 39 -2.76 12.19 11.66
C ASP A 39 -1.83 11.31 12.51
N GLY A 40 -0.64 10.96 12.00
CA GLY A 40 0.35 10.13 12.69
C GLY A 40 0.04 8.63 12.72
N VAL A 41 -1.01 8.17 12.03
CA VAL A 41 -1.36 6.75 11.89
C VAL A 41 -0.29 6.03 11.07
N ILE A 42 0.09 6.60 9.93
CA ILE A 42 1.23 6.13 9.12
C ILE A 42 2.47 6.80 9.68
N SER A 43 3.39 6.00 10.23
CA SER A 43 4.56 6.53 10.93
C SER A 43 5.86 5.79 10.59
N ARG A 44 6.99 6.41 10.95
CA ARG A 44 8.35 5.85 10.84
C ARG A 44 8.65 5.35 9.42
N GLY A 45 9.12 4.11 9.29
CA GLY A 45 9.51 3.49 8.03
C GLY A 45 8.36 3.26 7.05
N MET A 46 7.09 3.43 7.46
CA MET A 46 5.96 3.36 6.53
C MET A 46 5.78 4.65 5.73
N ILE A 47 6.16 5.81 6.28
CA ILE A 47 6.09 7.10 5.59
C ILE A 47 6.81 7.05 4.23
N PRO A 48 8.12 6.69 4.14
CA PRO A 48 8.81 6.68 2.85
C PRO A 48 8.25 5.65 1.86
N LYS A 49 7.64 4.54 2.35
CA LYS A 49 7.00 3.53 1.50
C LYS A 49 5.73 4.09 0.84
N VAL A 50 4.91 4.76 1.64
CA VAL A 50 3.68 5.41 1.16
C VAL A 50 4.01 6.60 0.25
N GLU A 51 5.02 7.40 0.58
CA GLU A 51 5.49 8.49 -0.28
C GLU A 51 6.01 7.99 -1.64
N ALA A 52 6.73 6.87 -1.68
CA ALA A 52 7.14 6.25 -2.94
C ALA A 52 5.94 5.81 -3.79
N CYS A 53 4.91 5.23 -3.17
CA CYS A 53 3.66 4.90 -3.85
C CYS A 53 2.95 6.16 -4.39
N LEU A 54 2.83 7.21 -3.58
CA LEU A 54 2.24 8.49 -3.99
C LEU A 54 3.01 9.14 -5.14
N ALA A 55 4.35 9.06 -5.13
CA ALA A 55 5.20 9.54 -6.20
C ALA A 55 4.99 8.73 -7.50
N ALA A 56 4.87 7.40 -7.41
CA ALA A 56 4.58 6.55 -8.56
C ALA A 56 3.22 6.88 -9.20
N LEU A 57 2.18 7.07 -8.37
CA LEU A 57 0.86 7.51 -8.85
C LEU A 57 0.95 8.87 -9.54
N SER A 58 1.67 9.82 -8.94
CA SER A 58 1.88 11.16 -9.51
C SER A 58 2.68 11.13 -10.83
N ALA A 59 3.51 10.11 -11.02
CA ALA A 59 4.25 9.86 -12.26
C ALA A 59 3.43 9.12 -13.34
N GLY A 60 2.14 8.87 -13.11
CA GLY A 60 1.21 8.30 -14.08
C GLY A 60 0.98 6.78 -13.97
N VAL A 61 1.46 6.13 -12.89
CA VAL A 61 1.11 4.74 -12.62
C VAL A 61 -0.34 4.68 -12.12
N PRO A 62 -1.22 3.82 -12.67
CA PRO A 62 -2.63 3.78 -12.27
C PRO A 62 -2.89 3.35 -10.83
N THR A 63 -2.11 2.40 -10.31
CA THR A 63 -2.25 1.90 -8.92
C THR A 63 -0.89 1.57 -8.32
N ALA A 64 -0.74 1.81 -7.01
CA ALA A 64 0.43 1.44 -6.24
C ALA A 64 0.03 0.46 -5.13
N HIS A 65 0.90 -0.46 -4.75
CA HIS A 65 0.59 -1.55 -3.83
C HIS A 65 1.70 -1.71 -2.81
N ILE A 66 1.36 -1.86 -1.53
CA ILE A 66 2.28 -2.23 -0.45
C ILE A 66 1.88 -3.62 0.03
N ILE A 67 2.75 -4.61 -0.17
CA ILE A 67 2.44 -6.04 0.04
C ILE A 67 3.41 -6.65 1.06
N GLY A 68 2.86 -7.38 2.03
CA GLY A 68 3.65 -8.18 2.96
C GLY A 68 4.29 -9.43 2.34
N ALA A 69 5.60 -9.59 2.51
CA ALA A 69 6.38 -10.72 2.00
C ALA A 69 6.25 -12.00 2.84
N ALA A 70 5.63 -11.93 4.02
CA ALA A 70 5.51 -13.05 4.95
C ALA A 70 4.59 -14.16 4.43
N GLN A 71 3.62 -13.83 3.57
CA GLN A 71 2.73 -14.82 2.98
C GLN A 71 3.36 -15.44 1.73
N PRO A 72 3.40 -16.79 1.62
CA PRO A 72 3.82 -17.46 0.40
C PRO A 72 3.02 -16.97 -0.80
N HIS A 73 3.71 -16.70 -1.91
CA HIS A 73 3.09 -16.26 -3.16
C HIS A 73 2.33 -14.92 -3.08
N ALA A 74 2.62 -14.05 -2.11
CA ALA A 74 1.92 -12.77 -1.93
C ALA A 74 1.75 -11.94 -3.22
N LEU A 75 2.76 -11.92 -4.10
CA LEU A 75 2.65 -11.26 -5.42
C LEU A 75 1.59 -11.87 -6.32
N LEU A 76 1.48 -13.20 -6.36
CA LEU A 76 0.48 -13.88 -7.17
C LEU A 76 -0.92 -13.65 -6.60
N VAL A 77 -1.05 -13.69 -5.27
CA VAL A 77 -2.33 -13.44 -4.62
C VAL A 77 -2.80 -12.02 -4.96
N GLU A 78 -1.95 -11.00 -4.77
CA GLU A 78 -2.31 -9.61 -5.10
C GLU A 78 -2.68 -9.39 -6.57
N LEU A 79 -2.03 -10.10 -7.49
CA LEU A 79 -2.26 -9.90 -8.92
C LEU A 79 -3.44 -10.69 -9.48
N PHE A 80 -3.82 -11.80 -8.84
CA PHE A 80 -4.76 -12.77 -9.39
C PHE A 80 -5.95 -13.09 -8.48
N THR A 81 -6.09 -12.43 -7.32
CA THR A 81 -7.27 -12.56 -6.44
C THR A 81 -7.89 -11.21 -6.11
N GLU A 82 -9.18 -11.22 -5.76
CA GLU A 82 -9.90 -10.01 -5.32
C GLU A 82 -9.68 -9.71 -3.84
N GLU A 83 -9.24 -10.69 -3.06
CA GLU A 83 -9.08 -10.56 -1.61
C GLU A 83 -8.00 -9.53 -1.24
N GLY A 84 -6.93 -9.41 -2.05
CA GLY A 84 -5.81 -8.50 -1.80
C GLY A 84 -5.05 -8.85 -0.50
N VAL A 85 -3.72 -8.78 -0.50
CA VAL A 85 -2.92 -9.22 0.66
C VAL A 85 -2.15 -8.09 1.32
N GLY A 86 -2.44 -6.85 0.91
CA GLY A 86 -1.84 -5.66 1.48
C GLY A 86 -2.70 -4.44 1.26
N THR A 87 -2.05 -3.31 0.99
CA THR A 87 -2.72 -2.03 0.78
C THR A 87 -2.51 -1.54 -0.64
N MET A 88 -3.61 -1.44 -1.39
CA MET A 88 -3.64 -0.75 -2.68
C MET A 88 -3.88 0.75 -2.47
N ILE A 89 -3.06 1.58 -3.10
CA ILE A 89 -3.23 3.03 -3.15
C ILE A 89 -3.62 3.42 -4.57
N VAL A 90 -4.75 4.12 -4.66
CA VAL A 90 -5.29 4.69 -5.91
C VAL A 90 -5.21 6.22 -5.86
N PRO A 91 -5.23 6.93 -7.00
CA PRO A 91 -5.20 8.38 -7.05
C PRO A 91 -6.22 9.09 -6.14
#